data_AF-A0A1G4HY55-F1
#
_entry.id   AF-A0A1G4HY55-F1
#
_cell.length_a   1.000
_cell.length_b   1.000
_cell.length_c   1.000
_cell.angle_alpha   90.00
_cell.angle_beta   90.00
_cell.angle_gamma   90.00
#
_symmetry.space_group_name_H-M   'P 1'
#
loop_
_entity.id
_entity.type
_entity.pdbx_description
1 polymer ?
#
loop_
_entity_poly.entity_id
_entity_poly.type
_entity_poly.pdbx_seq_one_letter_code
_entity_poly.pdbx_strand_id
1 'polypeptide(L)'
;MIKLNLSLADATWLRQFKKQAEPLQWQDTLPDSHKNDADFVTLWADWLKAAKELNPEPKATEERSKWELNDLAKNKLDSARQEVSQLTRKAKRLTDRWTLLENSKKLKTATDALKRLTLAVYGDENNSDGTIEKAKVFKGGPGGSRDATCRGNLASNKATSIAGALLCLCAKGNTATEVEKPCAAFPAASTAWQANGDNSNYVFQNLMKTCPKPRQQH
;
A
#
# COMPACT_ATOMS: atom_id res chain seq x y z
N MET A 1 -19.04 2.14 18.63
CA MET A 1 -19.43 3.55 18.83
C MET A 1 -20.60 3.98 17.96
N ILE A 2 -20.50 3.93 16.63
CA ILE A 2 -21.62 4.37 15.76
C ILE A 2 -22.91 3.56 15.98
N LYS A 3 -22.80 2.23 16.12
CA LYS A 3 -23.95 1.35 16.45
C LYS A 3 -24.56 1.70 17.80
N LEU A 4 -23.76 1.78 18.86
CA LEU A 4 -24.21 2.23 20.18
C LEU A 4 -24.89 3.61 20.15
N ASN A 5 -24.34 4.57 19.39
CA ASN A 5 -24.95 5.89 19.25
C ASN A 5 -26.35 5.82 18.61
N LEU A 6 -26.53 4.94 17.62
CA LEU A 6 -27.82 4.75 16.96
C LEU A 6 -28.80 3.89 17.77
N SER A 7 -28.34 2.96 18.59
CA SER A 7 -29.22 2.18 19.47
C SER A 7 -29.84 3.03 20.59
N LEU A 8 -29.23 4.16 20.92
CA LEU A 8 -29.74 5.18 21.84
C LEU A 8 -30.57 6.26 21.14
N ALA A 9 -30.69 6.24 19.81
CA ALA A 9 -31.45 7.23 19.08
C ALA A 9 -32.96 6.99 19.18
N ASP A 10 -33.73 8.07 19.20
CA ASP A 10 -35.19 7.98 19.17
C ASP A 10 -35.71 7.56 17.79
N ALA A 11 -36.97 7.12 17.75
CA ALA A 11 -37.63 6.67 16.53
C ALA A 11 -37.73 7.75 15.44
N THR A 12 -37.78 9.04 15.83
CA THR A 12 -37.82 10.16 14.88
C THR A 12 -36.50 10.29 14.14
N TRP A 13 -35.39 10.15 14.86
CA TRP A 13 -34.05 10.14 14.26
C TRP A 13 -33.84 8.91 13.36
N LEU A 14 -34.23 7.72 13.81
CA LEU A 14 -34.08 6.49 13.01
C LEU A 14 -34.91 6.52 11.71
N ARG A 15 -36.03 7.26 11.70
CA ARG A 15 -36.86 7.45 10.50
C ARG A 15 -36.11 8.15 9.36
N GLN A 16 -35.08 8.95 9.66
CA GLN A 16 -34.29 9.65 8.65
C GLN A 16 -33.63 8.68 7.65
N PHE A 17 -33.34 7.44 8.06
CA PHE A 17 -32.69 6.43 7.21
C PHE A 17 -33.65 5.66 6.30
N LYS A 18 -34.96 5.93 6.39
CA LYS A 18 -36.01 5.33 5.54
C LYS A 18 -36.52 6.34 4.52
N LYS A 19 -37.00 5.85 3.38
CA LYS A 19 -37.66 6.72 2.38
C LYS A 19 -39.02 7.20 2.93
N GLN A 20 -39.34 8.48 2.75
CA GLN A 20 -40.60 9.04 3.25
C GLN A 20 -41.83 8.40 2.59
N ALA A 21 -41.81 8.25 1.26
CA ALA A 21 -42.90 7.64 0.51
C ALA A 21 -43.00 6.12 0.70
N GLU A 22 -41.89 5.47 1.07
CA GLU A 22 -41.79 4.02 1.20
C GLU A 22 -41.04 3.65 2.50
N PRO A 23 -41.72 3.70 3.67
CA PRO A 23 -41.06 3.57 4.98
C PRO A 23 -40.36 2.22 5.23
N LEU A 24 -40.68 1.20 4.43
CA LEU A 24 -40.00 -0.09 4.46
C LEU A 24 -38.62 -0.03 3.77
N GLN A 25 -38.46 0.86 2.79
CA GLN A 25 -37.22 1.04 2.03
C GLN A 25 -36.22 1.96 2.73
N TRP A 26 -34.94 1.60 2.61
CA TRP A 26 -33.83 2.40 3.11
C TRP A 26 -33.51 3.54 2.14
N GLN A 27 -33.00 4.65 2.67
CA GLN A 27 -32.33 5.65 1.85
C GLN A 27 -31.08 5.02 1.21
N ASP A 28 -30.84 5.33 -0.06
CA ASP A 28 -29.68 4.83 -0.81
C ASP A 28 -28.52 5.85 -0.78
N THR A 29 -28.86 7.13 -0.60
CA THR A 29 -27.93 8.27 -0.61
C THR A 29 -28.30 9.27 0.48
N LEU A 30 -27.42 10.26 0.72
CA LEU A 30 -27.68 11.33 1.67
C LEU A 30 -28.85 12.20 1.16
N PRO A 31 -29.90 12.46 1.96
CA PRO A 31 -30.98 13.35 1.56
C PRO A 31 -30.50 14.77 1.31
N ASP A 32 -31.03 15.42 0.28
CA ASP A 32 -30.67 16.80 -0.10
C ASP A 32 -30.87 17.82 1.03
N SER A 33 -31.80 17.57 1.96
CA SER A 33 -32.04 18.41 3.15
C SER A 33 -30.84 18.48 4.09
N HIS A 34 -29.94 17.50 4.03
CA HIS A 34 -28.77 17.38 4.90
C HIS A 34 -27.44 17.56 4.17
N LYS A 35 -27.44 17.92 2.87
CA LYS A 35 -26.21 18.04 2.06
C LYS A 35 -25.20 19.06 2.58
N ASN A 36 -25.66 20.05 3.35
CA ASN A 36 -24.82 21.10 3.94
C ASN A 36 -24.48 20.83 5.41
N ASP A 37 -24.98 19.74 6.00
CA ASP A 37 -24.67 19.37 7.38
C ASP A 37 -23.41 18.50 7.40
N ALA A 38 -22.35 19.03 8.02
CA ALA A 38 -21.04 18.39 8.03
C ALA A 38 -21.04 17.00 8.71
N ASP A 39 -21.86 16.81 9.76
CA ASP A 39 -21.96 15.52 10.44
C ASP A 39 -22.68 14.52 9.55
N PHE A 40 -23.78 14.91 8.91
CA PHE A 40 -24.47 14.04 7.95
C PHE A 40 -23.56 13.68 6.78
N VAL A 41 -22.90 14.66 6.15
CA VAL A 41 -21.97 14.39 5.05
C VAL A 41 -20.88 13.39 5.45
N THR A 42 -20.35 13.50 6.67
CA THR A 42 -19.24 12.66 7.16
C THR A 42 -19.67 11.29 7.66
N LEU A 43 -20.84 11.19 8.32
CA LEU A 43 -21.27 10.01 9.07
C LEU A 43 -22.39 9.23 8.41
N TRP A 44 -23.04 9.77 7.36
CA TRP A 44 -24.25 9.17 6.78
C TRP A 44 -24.08 7.71 6.39
N ALA A 45 -23.02 7.36 5.67
CA ALA A 45 -22.80 5.99 5.22
C ALA A 45 -22.66 5.02 6.41
N ASP A 46 -21.91 5.42 7.43
CA ASP A 46 -21.72 4.61 8.64
C ASP A 46 -23.01 4.51 9.45
N TRP A 47 -23.77 5.60 9.56
CA TRP A 47 -25.06 5.60 10.23
C TRP A 47 -26.08 4.74 9.51
N LEU A 48 -26.18 4.83 8.19
CA LEU A 48 -27.09 4.02 7.39
C LEU A 48 -26.76 2.53 7.51
N LYS A 49 -25.47 2.18 7.47
CA LYS A 49 -25.01 0.80 7.70
C LYS A 49 -25.42 0.31 9.10
N ALA A 50 -25.13 1.11 10.13
CA ALA A 50 -25.47 0.75 11.50
C ALA A 50 -27.00 0.66 11.72
N ALA A 51 -27.78 1.55 11.12
CA ALA A 51 -29.25 1.51 11.18
C ALA A 51 -29.80 0.23 10.53
N LYS A 52 -29.24 -0.20 9.38
CA LYS A 52 -29.58 -1.49 8.75
C LYS A 52 -29.24 -2.67 9.65
N GLU A 53 -28.08 -2.65 10.30
CA GLU A 53 -27.63 -3.72 11.19
C GLU A 53 -28.46 -3.81 12.48
N LEU A 54 -28.91 -2.68 13.02
CA LEU A 54 -29.75 -2.59 14.22
C LEU A 54 -31.23 -2.89 13.95
N ASN A 55 -31.61 -3.13 12.69
CA ASN A 55 -32.95 -3.58 12.32
C ASN A 55 -32.99 -5.13 12.25
N PRO A 56 -33.97 -5.81 12.87
CA PRO A 56 -35.09 -5.31 13.68
C PRO A 56 -34.73 -5.00 15.15
N GLU A 57 -35.68 -4.38 15.86
CA GLU A 57 -35.62 -3.85 17.24
C GLU A 57 -34.86 -4.67 18.29
N PRO A 58 -34.94 -6.03 18.36
CA PRO A 58 -34.15 -6.78 19.34
C PRO A 58 -32.65 -6.46 19.28
N LYS A 59 -32.11 -6.14 18.10
CA LYS A 59 -30.68 -5.83 17.95
C LYS A 59 -30.28 -4.49 18.57
N ALA A 60 -31.17 -3.51 18.62
CA ALA A 60 -30.91 -2.24 19.31
C ALA A 60 -30.88 -2.43 20.83
N THR A 61 -31.78 -3.26 21.34
CA THR A 61 -31.84 -3.64 22.76
C THR A 61 -30.65 -4.51 23.17
N GLU A 62 -30.22 -5.45 22.33
CA GLU A 62 -28.98 -6.21 22.50
C GLU A 62 -27.75 -5.30 22.51
N GLU A 63 -27.66 -4.35 21.57
CA GLU A 63 -26.53 -3.42 21.50
C GLU A 63 -26.46 -2.54 22.75
N ARG A 64 -27.60 -2.06 23.27
CA ARG A 64 -27.66 -1.31 24.54
C ARG A 64 -27.33 -2.17 25.77
N SER A 65 -27.73 -3.45 25.76
CA SER A 65 -27.47 -4.40 26.85
C SER A 65 -25.97 -4.62 27.10
N LYS A 66 -25.17 -4.65 26.04
CA LYS A 66 -23.69 -4.77 26.13
C LYS A 66 -23.03 -3.66 26.95
N TRP A 67 -23.74 -2.55 27.18
CA TRP A 67 -23.27 -1.37 27.89
C TRP A 67 -24.13 -1.07 29.13
N GLU A 68 -24.98 -2.01 29.55
CA GLU A 68 -25.84 -1.89 30.73
C GLU A 68 -26.79 -0.67 30.67
N LEU A 69 -27.24 -0.30 29.47
CA LEU A 69 -28.04 0.92 29.25
C LEU A 69 -29.57 0.70 29.25
N ASN A 70 -30.03 -0.55 29.21
CA ASN A 70 -31.47 -0.84 29.06
C ASN A 70 -32.29 -0.47 30.30
N ASP A 71 -31.71 -0.57 31.49
CA ASP A 71 -32.41 -0.37 32.76
C ASP A 71 -32.25 1.07 33.31
N LEU A 72 -31.60 1.95 32.54
CA LEU A 72 -31.41 3.34 32.95
C LEU A 72 -32.72 4.13 32.91
N ALA A 73 -32.92 4.94 33.94
CA ALA A 73 -33.97 5.95 33.93
C ALA A 73 -33.79 6.91 32.74
N LYS A 74 -34.91 7.40 32.18
CA LYS A 74 -34.94 8.20 30.95
C LYS A 74 -33.95 9.37 30.95
N ASN A 75 -33.85 10.12 32.05
CA ASN A 75 -32.91 11.24 32.18
C ASN A 75 -31.44 10.80 32.07
N LYS A 76 -31.08 9.64 32.63
CA LYS A 76 -29.74 9.05 32.52
C LYS A 76 -29.47 8.56 31.11
N LEU A 77 -30.48 7.99 30.44
CA LEU A 77 -30.40 7.56 29.05
C LEU A 77 -30.19 8.75 28.09
N ASP A 78 -30.87 9.86 28.34
CA ASP A 78 -30.71 11.10 27.57
C ASP A 78 -29.29 11.68 27.73
N SER A 79 -28.75 11.69 28.96
CA SER A 79 -27.34 12.05 29.20
C SER A 79 -26.37 11.11 28.49
N ALA A 80 -26.59 9.80 28.60
CA ALA A 80 -25.75 8.80 27.93
C ALA A 80 -25.76 8.98 26.41
N ARG A 81 -26.91 9.28 25.80
CA ARG A 81 -27.02 9.57 24.37
C ARG A 81 -26.16 10.77 23.97
N GLN A 82 -26.19 11.86 24.74
CA GLN A 82 -25.38 13.05 24.45
C GLN A 82 -23.87 12.74 24.51
N GLU A 83 -23.44 12.03 25.55
CA GLU A 83 -22.02 11.66 25.73
C GLU A 83 -21.55 10.71 24.62
N VAL A 84 -22.32 9.65 24.35
CA VAL A 84 -22.01 8.68 23.29
C VAL A 84 -21.96 9.35 21.91
N SER A 85 -22.83 10.32 21.65
CA SER A 85 -22.83 11.11 20.41
C SER A 85 -21.52 11.91 20.27
N GLN A 86 -21.08 12.59 21.33
CA GLN A 86 -19.82 13.33 21.32
C GLN A 86 -18.61 12.40 21.15
N LEU A 87 -18.57 11.28 21.87
CA LEU A 87 -17.50 10.28 21.76
C LEU A 87 -17.46 9.66 20.36
N THR A 88 -18.60 9.42 19.75
CA THR A 88 -18.70 8.88 18.39
C THR A 88 -18.09 9.85 17.37
N ARG A 89 -18.38 11.15 17.47
CA ARG A 89 -17.74 12.18 16.61
C ARG A 89 -16.23 12.23 16.81
N LYS A 90 -15.75 12.19 18.05
CA LYS A 90 -14.31 12.16 18.36
C LYS A 90 -13.63 10.92 17.79
N ALA A 91 -14.23 9.75 17.99
CA ALA A 91 -13.73 8.48 17.47
C ALA A 91 -13.65 8.50 15.94
N LYS A 92 -14.70 8.98 15.24
CA LYS A 92 -14.68 9.10 13.78
C LYS A 92 -13.54 9.99 13.29
N ARG A 93 -13.34 11.17 13.89
CA ARG A 93 -12.23 12.06 13.54
C ARG A 93 -10.86 11.41 13.71
N LEU A 94 -10.68 10.62 14.77
CA LEU A 94 -9.44 9.88 15.01
C LEU A 94 -9.24 8.79 13.95
N THR A 95 -10.29 8.01 13.64
CA THR A 95 -10.25 7.00 12.58
C THR A 95 -9.94 7.61 11.22
N ASP A 96 -10.57 8.72 10.86
CA ASP A 96 -10.33 9.40 9.58
C ASP A 96 -8.90 9.91 9.47
N ARG A 97 -8.37 10.50 10.56
CA ARG A 97 -6.97 10.94 10.61
C ARG A 97 -6.01 9.77 10.53
N TRP A 98 -6.30 8.67 11.20
CA TRP A 98 -5.51 7.45 11.12
C TRP A 98 -5.46 6.91 9.69
N THR A 99 -6.62 6.76 9.04
CA THR A 99 -6.72 6.31 7.65
C THR A 99 -5.98 7.23 6.69
N LEU A 100 -6.03 8.55 6.88
CA LEU A 100 -5.27 9.51 6.08
C LEU A 100 -3.75 9.33 6.28
N LEU A 101 -3.30 9.16 7.53
CA LEU A 101 -1.89 8.89 7.82
C LEU A 101 -1.43 7.57 7.19
N GLU A 102 -2.23 6.52 7.30
CA GLU A 102 -1.95 5.21 6.71
C GLU A 102 -1.87 5.29 5.18
N ASN A 103 -2.78 6.03 4.55
CA ASN A 103 -2.78 6.24 3.10
C ASN A 103 -1.64 7.15 2.61
N SER A 104 -1.12 8.04 3.47
CA SER A 104 0.01 8.92 3.12
C SER A 104 1.35 8.19 3.00
N LYS A 105 1.45 6.95 3.50
CA LYS A 105 2.67 6.15 3.42
C LYS A 105 2.96 5.75 1.97
N LYS A 106 4.11 6.20 1.43
CA LYS A 106 4.59 5.83 0.07
C LYS A 106 4.96 4.34 -0.05
N LEU A 107 5.30 3.72 1.08
CA LEU A 107 5.56 2.30 1.25
C LEU A 107 4.65 1.82 2.38
N LYS A 108 3.61 1.06 2.04
CA LYS A 108 2.61 0.63 3.02
C LYS A 108 3.04 -0.66 3.70
N THR A 109 3.80 -1.49 2.99
CA THR A 109 4.27 -2.80 3.45
C THR A 109 5.75 -3.03 3.16
N ALA A 110 6.36 -3.98 3.86
CA ALA A 110 7.70 -4.48 3.53
C ALA A 110 7.75 -5.05 2.09
N THR A 111 6.64 -5.63 1.63
CA THR A 111 6.50 -6.13 0.25
C THR A 111 6.60 -4.99 -0.77
N ASP A 112 6.02 -3.82 -0.50
CA ASP A 112 6.14 -2.65 -1.40
C ASP A 112 7.59 -2.19 -1.50
N ALA A 113 8.32 -2.20 -0.37
CA ALA A 113 9.73 -1.83 -0.33
C ALA A 113 10.57 -2.83 -1.11
N LEU A 114 10.33 -4.13 -0.91
CA LEU A 114 10.99 -5.20 -1.63
C LEU A 114 10.76 -5.09 -3.13
N LYS A 115 9.51 -4.91 -3.58
CA LYS A 115 9.18 -4.71 -5.01
C LYS A 115 9.94 -3.57 -5.64
N ARG A 116 10.04 -2.41 -4.96
CA ARG A 116 10.82 -1.27 -5.47
C ARG A 116 12.31 -1.55 -5.53
N LEU A 117 12.87 -2.24 -4.55
CA LEU A 117 14.27 -2.65 -4.55
C LEU A 117 14.54 -3.66 -5.68
N THR A 118 13.68 -4.66 -5.84
CA THR A 118 13.77 -5.65 -6.93
C THR A 118 13.68 -4.97 -8.29
N LEU A 119 12.75 -4.02 -8.47
CA LEU A 119 12.65 -3.21 -9.68
C LEU A 119 13.93 -2.43 -9.95
N ALA A 120 14.51 -1.78 -8.94
CA ALA A 120 15.74 -1.02 -9.10
C ALA A 120 16.93 -1.93 -9.46
N VAL A 121 17.01 -3.12 -8.86
CA VAL A 121 18.12 -4.06 -9.08
C VAL A 121 18.00 -4.77 -10.44
N TYR A 122 16.83 -5.33 -10.74
CA TYR A 122 16.63 -6.23 -11.87
C TYR A 122 15.83 -5.61 -13.03
N GLY A 123 15.24 -4.42 -12.85
CA GLY A 123 14.33 -3.84 -13.83
C GLY A 123 12.96 -4.51 -13.87
N ASP A 124 12.68 -5.41 -12.92
CA ASP A 124 11.40 -6.10 -12.76
C ASP A 124 11.05 -6.24 -11.27
N GLU A 125 9.92 -5.68 -10.86
CA GLU A 125 9.46 -5.74 -9.47
C GLU A 125 9.04 -7.14 -9.01
N ASN A 126 8.78 -8.06 -9.95
CA ASN A 126 8.33 -9.42 -9.66
C ASN A 126 9.45 -10.47 -9.77
N ASN A 127 10.70 -10.03 -9.98
CA ASN A 127 11.86 -10.93 -10.09
C ASN A 127 12.20 -11.54 -8.72
N SER A 128 11.61 -12.71 -8.44
CA SER A 128 11.78 -13.41 -7.16
C SER A 128 12.96 -14.36 -7.12
N ASP A 129 13.51 -14.75 -8.28
CA ASP A 129 14.61 -15.72 -8.37
C ASP A 129 15.99 -15.06 -8.48
N GLY A 130 16.03 -13.74 -8.61
CA GLY A 130 17.25 -12.94 -8.71
C GLY A 130 18.02 -13.16 -10.00
N THR A 131 17.36 -13.65 -11.05
CA THR A 131 17.99 -13.94 -12.34
C THR A 131 18.00 -12.71 -13.25
N ILE A 132 18.99 -12.63 -14.14
CA ILE A 132 19.09 -11.56 -15.13
C ILE A 132 18.21 -11.88 -16.34
N GLU A 133 17.10 -11.16 -16.46
CA GLU A 133 16.35 -11.08 -17.71
C GLU A 133 16.87 -9.89 -18.54
N LYS A 134 17.46 -10.19 -19.70
CA LYS A 134 18.18 -9.21 -20.54
C LYS A 134 17.34 -7.96 -20.85
N ALA A 135 16.06 -8.13 -21.18
CA ALA A 135 15.16 -7.04 -21.58
C ALA A 135 14.66 -6.19 -20.40
N LYS A 136 14.78 -6.69 -19.17
CA LYS A 136 14.41 -5.97 -17.94
C LYS A 136 15.60 -5.18 -17.40
N VAL A 137 16.76 -5.84 -17.36
CA VAL A 137 18.01 -5.25 -16.89
C VAL A 137 18.54 -4.17 -17.83
N PHE A 138 18.38 -4.39 -19.14
CA PHE A 138 18.71 -3.42 -20.18
C PHE A 138 17.46 -2.97 -20.91
N LYS A 139 17.20 -1.66 -20.95
CA LYS A 139 16.05 -1.06 -21.64
C LYS A 139 16.03 -1.46 -23.13
N GLY A 140 15.00 -2.22 -23.51
CA GLY A 140 14.86 -2.76 -24.86
C GLY A 140 15.94 -3.79 -25.22
N GLY A 141 16.50 -4.47 -24.22
CA GLY A 141 17.57 -5.45 -24.36
C GLY A 141 18.98 -4.84 -24.52
N PRO A 142 20.02 -5.66 -24.34
CA PRO A 142 21.41 -5.26 -24.58
C PRO A 142 21.64 -4.91 -26.05
N GLY A 143 22.65 -4.08 -26.31
CA GLY A 143 23.18 -3.86 -27.65
C GLY A 143 24.06 -5.03 -28.12
N GLY A 144 24.63 -4.91 -29.33
CA GLY A 144 25.57 -5.90 -29.86
C GLY A 144 26.99 -5.81 -29.29
N SER A 145 27.29 -4.77 -28.50
CA SER A 145 28.61 -4.52 -27.92
C SER A 145 28.48 -3.86 -26.55
N ARG A 146 29.58 -3.85 -25.77
CA ARG A 146 29.62 -3.18 -24.46
C ARG A 146 29.34 -1.69 -24.58
N ASP A 147 29.91 -1.03 -25.58
CA ASP A 147 29.66 0.40 -25.83
C ASP A 147 28.17 0.64 -26.13
N ALA A 148 27.56 -0.15 -27.01
CA ALA A 148 26.14 -0.03 -27.34
C ALA A 148 25.20 -0.35 -26.16
N THR A 149 25.62 -1.22 -25.23
CA THR A 149 24.84 -1.60 -24.05
C THR A 149 25.01 -0.62 -22.89
N CYS A 150 26.20 -0.05 -22.71
CA CYS A 150 26.61 0.63 -21.48
C CYS A 150 26.85 2.13 -21.62
N ARG A 151 26.94 2.65 -22.85
CA ARG A 151 27.17 4.06 -23.12
C ARG A 151 25.88 4.76 -23.48
N GLY A 152 25.73 6.00 -23.02
CA GLY A 152 24.58 6.83 -23.35
C GLY A 152 24.40 7.97 -22.36
N ASN A 153 23.42 8.82 -22.64
CA ASN A 153 22.93 9.79 -21.67
C ASN A 153 21.72 9.20 -20.91
N LEU A 154 21.11 9.98 -20.02
CA LEU A 154 19.94 9.53 -19.25
C LEU A 154 18.77 9.01 -20.11
N ALA A 155 18.62 9.51 -21.34
CA ALA A 155 17.55 9.09 -22.25
C ALA A 155 17.90 7.85 -23.07
N SER A 156 19.17 7.70 -23.46
CA SER A 156 19.64 6.68 -24.41
C SER A 156 20.37 5.49 -23.79
N ASN A 157 20.82 5.60 -22.54
CA ASN A 157 21.51 4.49 -21.87
C ASN A 157 20.56 3.30 -21.67
N LYS A 158 21.00 2.10 -22.06
CA LYS A 158 20.25 0.86 -21.89
C LYS A 158 20.38 0.29 -20.49
N ALA A 159 21.51 0.50 -19.79
CA ALA A 159 21.74 -0.02 -18.44
C ALA A 159 20.96 0.79 -17.39
N THR A 160 19.66 0.52 -17.25
CA THR A 160 18.75 1.25 -16.37
C THR A 160 18.54 0.61 -14.99
N SER A 161 19.02 -0.62 -14.78
CA SER A 161 19.00 -1.29 -13.48
C SER A 161 20.38 -1.32 -12.83
N ILE A 162 20.44 -1.54 -11.51
CA ILE A 162 21.71 -1.69 -10.79
C ILE A 162 22.49 -2.89 -11.32
N ALA A 163 21.82 -4.01 -11.64
CA ALA A 163 22.49 -5.16 -12.23
C ALA A 163 23.12 -4.84 -13.59
N GLY A 164 22.42 -4.07 -14.43
CA GLY A 164 22.92 -3.62 -15.73
C GLY A 164 24.14 -2.72 -15.57
N ALA A 165 24.08 -1.77 -14.63
CA ALA A 165 25.21 -0.91 -14.30
C ALA A 165 26.42 -1.69 -13.76
N LEU A 166 26.22 -2.67 -12.88
CA LEU A 166 27.29 -3.51 -12.35
C LEU A 166 27.93 -4.37 -13.43
N LEU A 167 27.16 -4.93 -14.36
CA LEU A 167 27.72 -5.63 -15.53
C LEU A 167 28.56 -4.68 -16.39
N CYS A 168 28.05 -3.48 -16.67
CA CYS A 168 28.75 -2.48 -17.43
C CYS A 168 30.07 -2.03 -16.79
N LEU A 169 30.09 -1.82 -15.48
CA LEU A 169 31.24 -1.25 -14.76
C LEU A 169 32.22 -2.31 -14.23
N CYS A 170 31.72 -3.46 -13.76
CA CYS A 170 32.51 -4.41 -12.98
C CYS A 170 32.80 -5.72 -13.70
N ALA A 171 32.15 -6.02 -14.82
CA ALA A 171 32.44 -7.26 -15.52
C ALA A 171 33.79 -7.22 -16.26
N LYS A 172 34.50 -8.34 -16.24
CA LYS A 172 35.68 -8.59 -17.08
C LYS A 172 35.29 -8.45 -18.56
N GLY A 173 36.10 -7.70 -19.32
CA GLY A 173 35.91 -7.59 -20.76
C GLY A 173 36.28 -8.85 -21.54
N ASN A 174 35.80 -8.95 -22.77
CA ASN A 174 36.01 -10.08 -23.67
C ASN A 174 37.07 -9.82 -24.75
N THR A 175 37.64 -8.62 -24.79
CA THR A 175 38.72 -8.23 -25.71
C THR A 175 40.03 -7.94 -24.97
N ALA A 176 41.17 -8.06 -25.68
CA ALA A 176 42.50 -7.84 -25.10
C ALA A 176 42.76 -6.42 -24.58
N THR A 177 41.96 -5.44 -25.03
CA THR A 177 42.05 -4.03 -24.61
C THR A 177 41.18 -3.71 -23.39
N GLU A 178 40.34 -4.64 -22.95
CA GLU A 178 39.45 -4.41 -21.81
C GLU A 178 40.07 -4.86 -20.49
N VAL A 179 39.60 -4.24 -19.40
CA VAL A 179 40.14 -4.47 -18.06
C VAL A 179 39.66 -5.82 -17.50
N GLU A 180 40.61 -6.59 -16.96
CA GLU A 180 40.40 -7.89 -16.33
C GLU A 180 39.69 -7.81 -14.97
N LYS A 181 40.03 -6.80 -14.16
CA LYS A 181 39.48 -6.57 -12.81
C LYS A 181 39.05 -5.10 -12.62
N PRO A 182 38.04 -4.61 -13.35
CA PRO A 182 37.70 -3.19 -13.32
C PRO A 182 37.18 -2.73 -11.96
N CYS A 183 36.52 -3.60 -11.20
CA CYS A 183 36.18 -3.33 -9.80
C CYS A 183 37.13 -4.16 -8.92
N ALA A 184 38.21 -3.56 -8.42
CA ALA A 184 39.32 -4.27 -7.76
C ALA A 184 38.95 -5.12 -6.52
N ALA A 185 37.82 -4.82 -5.86
CA ALA A 185 37.25 -5.63 -4.78
C ALA A 185 36.57 -6.93 -5.26
N PHE A 186 36.34 -7.03 -6.58
CA PHE A 186 35.73 -8.18 -7.24
C PHE A 186 36.88 -8.98 -7.87
N PRO A 187 37.19 -10.21 -7.41
CA PRO A 187 38.09 -11.09 -8.15
C PRO A 187 37.65 -11.15 -9.62
N ALA A 188 38.62 -11.26 -10.53
CA ALA A 188 38.32 -11.39 -11.96
C ALA A 188 37.27 -12.48 -12.12
N ALA A 189 36.12 -12.14 -12.69
CA ALA A 189 35.19 -13.16 -13.15
C ALA A 189 35.99 -14.05 -14.10
N SER A 190 36.07 -15.35 -13.82
CA SER A 190 36.81 -16.30 -14.68
C SER A 190 36.32 -16.22 -16.13
N THR A 191 35.05 -15.88 -16.30
CA THR A 191 34.37 -15.70 -17.58
C THR A 191 34.22 -14.22 -17.92
N ALA A 192 34.73 -13.85 -19.10
CA ALA A 192 34.48 -12.55 -19.70
C ALA A 192 32.99 -12.35 -20.01
N TRP A 193 32.48 -11.13 -19.85
CA TRP A 193 31.09 -10.82 -20.15
C TRP A 193 30.86 -10.64 -21.65
N GLN A 194 29.88 -11.37 -22.17
CA GLN A 194 29.34 -11.19 -23.51
C GLN A 194 28.27 -10.10 -23.43
N ALA A 195 28.64 -8.88 -23.79
CA ALA A 195 27.80 -7.69 -23.64
C ALA A 195 26.52 -7.68 -24.53
N ASN A 196 26.35 -8.70 -25.38
CA ASN A 196 25.10 -9.05 -26.08
C ASN A 196 24.07 -9.71 -25.15
N GLY A 197 24.43 -9.94 -23.89
CA GLY A 197 23.57 -10.44 -22.85
C GLY A 197 23.72 -11.92 -22.52
N ASP A 198 24.33 -12.74 -23.37
CA ASP A 198 24.20 -14.22 -23.34
C ASP A 198 24.60 -14.86 -22.03
N ASN A 199 25.69 -14.41 -21.41
CA ASN A 199 26.17 -14.93 -20.14
C ASN A 199 25.97 -13.96 -18.97
N SER A 200 25.10 -12.95 -19.11
CA SER A 200 24.91 -11.90 -18.11
C SER A 200 24.47 -12.44 -16.75
N ASN A 201 23.58 -13.43 -16.72
CA ASN A 201 23.12 -14.01 -15.45
C ASN A 201 24.27 -14.66 -14.69
N TYR A 202 25.07 -15.47 -15.39
CA TYR A 202 26.22 -16.15 -14.79
C TYR A 202 27.27 -15.17 -14.28
N VAL A 203 27.63 -14.17 -15.10
CA VAL A 203 28.61 -13.13 -14.71
C VAL A 203 28.08 -12.33 -13.53
N PHE A 204 26.82 -11.92 -13.55
CA PHE A 204 26.22 -11.15 -12.46
C PHE A 204 26.19 -11.94 -11.14
N GLN A 205 25.79 -13.22 -11.17
CA GLN A 205 25.82 -14.06 -9.97
C GLN A 205 27.22 -14.21 -9.38
N ASN A 206 28.25 -14.30 -10.23
CA ASN A 206 29.63 -14.33 -9.76
C ASN A 206 30.08 -12.99 -9.18
N LEU A 207 29.66 -11.85 -9.75
CA LEU A 207 29.89 -10.54 -9.15
C LEU A 207 29.22 -10.44 -7.76
N MET A 208 27.97 -10.88 -7.63
CA MET A 208 27.23 -10.80 -6.38
C MET A 208 27.82 -11.63 -5.24
N LYS A 209 28.49 -12.76 -5.53
CA LYS A 209 29.20 -13.57 -4.52
C LYS A 209 30.33 -12.81 -3.81
N THR A 210 30.83 -11.75 -4.43
CA THR A 210 31.95 -10.96 -3.91
C THR A 210 31.47 -9.73 -3.13
N CYS A 211 30.18 -9.41 -3.21
CA CYS A 211 29.58 -8.35 -2.40
C CYS A 211 29.70 -8.71 -0.91
N PRO A 212 30.07 -7.75 -0.04
CA PRO A 212 30.11 -7.98 1.39
C PRO A 212 28.74 -8.44 1.89
N LYS A 213 28.73 -9.49 2.72
CA LYS A 213 27.49 -9.88 3.41
C LYS A 213 27.08 -8.77 4.37
N PRO A 214 25.77 -8.48 4.50
CA PRO A 214 25.31 -7.51 5.47
C PRO A 214 25.79 -7.92 6.87
N ARG A 215 26.35 -6.96 7.64
CA ARG A 215 26.71 -7.21 9.04
C ARG A 215 25.42 -7.59 9.77
N GLN A 216 25.41 -8.78 10.37
CA GLN A 216 24.33 -9.14 11.29
C GLN A 216 24.39 -8.16 12.46
N GLN A 217 23.32 -7.41 12.66
CA GLN A 217 23.15 -6.58 13.85
C GLN A 217 22.79 -7.55 14.98
N HIS A 218 23.69 -7.68 15.95
CA HIS A 218 23.44 -8.36 17.22
C HIS A 218 22.62 -7.47 18.15
#